data_AF-Q5AVA5-F1
#
_entry.id   AF-Q5AVA5-F1
#
_cell.length_a   1.000
_cell.length_b   1.000
_cell.length_c   1.000
_cell.angle_alpha   90.00
_cell.angle_beta   90.00
_cell.angle_gamma   90.00
#
_symmetry.space_group_name_H-M   'P 1'
#
loop_
_entity.id
_entity.type
_entity.pdbx_description
1 polymer ?
#
loop_
_entity_poly.entity_id
_entity_poly.type
_entity_poly.pdbx_seq_one_letter_code
_entity_poly.pdbx_strand_id
1 'polypeptide(L)'
;MRLMLRSSASKLLSVLCAAACMDPETGIYEYRASHVLPIVFACVLSLSLAMHIYQNFRYRFWRITFWMFWGSLLYTVGWILRAISSYSPEHVDLYIAATVFVYAAPPVFSASAYNILGRIMHYIPMFAWINPNRTVFFFVYIGTLVEGLTAAGGARIATGATELDKYRSGAALIAVSVVLQSVVEIGLVSMVAMLHRKCARAGMLPRNLRFLFYTLYGTSTLVLVRCIYRAVEALYTIDPPGVACSDTCEYFQRKEWLLYALDAAPMVLFTFWINLLHPGRYLSRDKKRYLDFDGATERMGPGWVDSRSRFETFIDPLDLAGLMKKNKHHTKYWEEPERWPVCQDAFTTGTASNARGPRAPSPKPDGAV
;
A
#
# COMPACT_ATOMS: atom_id res chain seq x y z
N MET A 1 -10.96 -0.40 -43.13
CA MET A 1 -10.34 -1.73 -43.28
C MET A 1 -8.84 -1.69 -43.60
N ARG A 2 -8.38 -0.98 -44.64
CA ARG A 2 -6.92 -0.86 -44.97
C ARG A 2 -6.05 -0.23 -43.87
N LEU A 3 -6.57 0.70 -43.07
CA LEU A 3 -5.87 1.31 -41.92
C LEU A 3 -5.69 0.35 -40.73
N MET A 4 -6.67 -0.52 -40.46
CA MET A 4 -6.55 -1.56 -39.42
C MET A 4 -5.57 -2.66 -39.83
N LEU A 5 -5.58 -3.07 -41.11
CA LEU A 5 -4.62 -4.04 -41.64
C LEU A 5 -3.18 -3.51 -41.59
N ARG A 6 -2.95 -2.21 -41.86
CA ARG A 6 -1.64 -1.57 -41.67
C ARG A 6 -1.20 -1.48 -40.20
N SER A 7 -2.12 -1.23 -39.28
CA SER A 7 -1.81 -1.19 -37.84
C SER A 7 -1.46 -2.59 -37.29
N SER A 8 -2.19 -3.63 -37.69
CA SER A 8 -1.84 -5.01 -37.32
C SER A 8 -0.54 -5.47 -37.97
N ALA A 9 -0.30 -5.14 -39.25
CA ALA A 9 0.95 -5.49 -39.92
C ALA A 9 2.16 -4.77 -39.32
N SER A 10 2.02 -3.49 -38.95
CA SER A 10 3.05 -2.72 -38.22
C SER A 10 3.34 -3.29 -36.85
N LYS A 11 2.31 -3.71 -36.10
CA LYS A 11 2.47 -4.39 -34.81
C LYS A 11 3.11 -5.76 -34.96
N LEU A 12 2.72 -6.52 -35.98
CA LEU A 12 3.35 -7.81 -36.29
C LEU A 12 4.82 -7.61 -36.67
N LEU A 13 5.14 -6.59 -37.48
CA LEU A 13 6.51 -6.28 -37.88
C LEU A 13 7.35 -5.80 -36.70
N SER A 14 6.80 -5.00 -35.78
CA SER A 14 7.51 -4.56 -34.58
C SER A 14 7.73 -5.71 -33.59
N VAL A 15 6.76 -6.64 -33.47
CA VAL A 15 6.91 -7.85 -32.66
C VAL A 15 7.93 -8.81 -33.28
N LEU A 16 7.91 -8.98 -34.61
CA LEU A 16 8.89 -9.79 -35.35
C LEU A 16 10.30 -9.18 -35.31
N CYS A 17 10.43 -7.85 -35.36
CA CYS A 17 11.72 -7.16 -35.25
C CYS A 17 12.25 -7.18 -33.81
N ALA A 18 11.38 -7.05 -32.80
CA ALA A 18 11.74 -7.28 -31.41
C ALA A 18 12.19 -8.73 -31.17
N ALA A 19 11.50 -9.72 -31.76
CA ALA A 19 11.88 -11.13 -31.69
C ALA A 19 13.20 -11.43 -32.43
N ALA A 20 13.51 -10.70 -33.52
CA ALA A 20 14.75 -10.88 -34.27
C ALA A 20 16.01 -10.31 -33.58
N CYS A 21 15.85 -9.48 -32.54
CA CYS A 21 16.94 -8.96 -31.70
C CYS A 21 17.02 -9.63 -30.32
N MET A 22 16.18 -10.64 -30.04
CA MET A 22 16.24 -11.36 -28.76
C MET A 22 17.39 -12.37 -28.78
N ASP A 23 18.20 -12.33 -27.73
CA ASP A 23 19.23 -13.35 -27.50
C ASP A 23 18.54 -14.71 -27.25
N PRO A 24 18.91 -15.78 -27.97
CA PRO A 24 18.29 -17.10 -27.79
C PRO A 24 18.47 -17.68 -26.38
N GLU A 25 19.44 -17.22 -25.58
CA GLU A 25 19.64 -17.69 -24.20
C GLU A 25 18.88 -16.87 -23.15
N THR A 26 18.61 -15.58 -23.38
CA THR A 26 17.98 -14.70 -22.37
C THR A 26 16.60 -14.18 -22.77
N GLY A 27 16.23 -14.28 -24.05
CA GLY A 27 14.96 -13.79 -24.60
C GLY A 27 14.76 -12.31 -24.31
N ILE A 28 13.63 -11.97 -23.67
CA ILE A 28 13.27 -10.60 -23.28
C ILE A 28 14.06 -10.11 -22.06
N TYR A 29 14.60 -11.02 -21.26
CA TYR A 29 15.40 -10.64 -20.11
C TYR A 29 16.81 -10.23 -20.58
N GLU A 30 17.37 -9.17 -19.99
CA GLU A 30 18.76 -8.76 -20.22
C GLU A 30 19.78 -9.63 -19.45
N TYR A 31 19.27 -10.64 -18.73
CA TYR A 31 20.02 -11.59 -17.92
C TYR A 31 19.36 -12.97 -17.97
N ARG A 32 20.12 -14.01 -17.63
CA ARG A 32 19.57 -15.37 -17.46
C ARG A 32 18.69 -15.43 -16.22
N ALA A 33 17.37 -15.41 -16.42
CA ALA A 33 16.39 -15.42 -15.33
C ALA A 33 16.44 -16.72 -14.51
N SER A 34 16.45 -16.59 -13.18
CA SER A 34 16.36 -17.74 -12.28
C SER A 34 14.96 -18.36 -12.30
N HIS A 35 14.88 -19.67 -12.53
CA HIS A 35 13.63 -20.42 -12.43
C HIS A 35 13.23 -20.72 -10.98
N VAL A 36 14.21 -20.90 -10.09
CA VAL A 36 14.00 -21.39 -8.72
C VAL A 36 13.52 -20.26 -7.81
N LEU A 37 14.10 -19.07 -7.93
CA LEU A 37 13.78 -17.94 -7.05
C LEU A 37 12.29 -17.52 -7.13
N PRO A 38 11.68 -17.29 -8.32
CA PRO A 38 10.26 -16.95 -8.40
C PRO A 38 9.35 -17.99 -7.74
N ILE A 39 9.67 -19.29 -7.87
CA ILE A 39 8.89 -20.38 -7.28
C ILE A 39 8.95 -20.30 -5.76
N VAL A 40 10.15 -20.12 -5.19
CA VAL A 40 10.32 -19.99 -3.74
C VAL A 40 9.52 -18.80 -3.20
N PHE A 41 9.62 -17.63 -3.86
CA PHE A 41 8.86 -16.44 -3.48
C PHE A 41 7.35 -16.67 -3.59
N ALA A 42 6.88 -17.31 -4.66
CA ALA A 42 5.47 -17.66 -4.84
C ALA A 42 4.95 -18.58 -3.72
N CYS A 43 5.70 -19.62 -3.35
CA CYS A 43 5.34 -20.52 -2.24
C CYS A 43 5.27 -19.79 -0.90
N VAL A 44 6.28 -18.98 -0.59
CA VAL A 44 6.37 -18.20 0.65
C VAL A 44 5.23 -17.18 0.76
N LEU A 45 4.90 -16.49 -0.34
CA LEU A 45 3.78 -15.56 -0.38
C LEU A 45 2.43 -16.25 -0.30
N SER A 46 2.28 -17.42 -0.93
CA SER A 46 1.06 -18.22 -0.84
C SER A 46 0.79 -18.67 0.59
N LEU A 47 1.84 -19.06 1.33
CA LEU A 47 1.76 -19.38 2.75
C LEU A 47 1.34 -18.15 3.57
N SER A 48 1.97 -17.00 3.33
CA SER A 48 1.64 -15.73 4.00
C SER A 48 0.18 -15.30 3.73
N LEU A 49 -0.28 -15.46 2.49
CA LEU A 49 -1.66 -15.19 2.08
C LEU A 49 -2.65 -16.12 2.78
N ALA A 50 -2.36 -17.43 2.85
CA ALA A 50 -3.20 -18.40 3.56
C ALA A 50 -3.31 -18.07 5.06
N MET A 51 -2.18 -17.70 5.70
CA MET A 51 -2.18 -17.23 7.08
C MET A 51 -3.04 -15.98 7.25
N HIS A 52 -2.95 -15.00 6.34
CA HIS A 52 -3.77 -13.80 6.38
C HIS A 52 -5.26 -14.08 6.24
N ILE A 53 -5.65 -14.96 5.31
CA ILE A 53 -7.05 -15.38 5.14
C ILE A 53 -7.56 -16.01 6.44
N TYR A 54 -6.80 -16.94 7.02
CA TYR A 54 -7.15 -17.57 8.29
C TYR A 54 -7.31 -16.52 9.41
N GLN A 55 -6.35 -15.60 9.56
CA GLN A 55 -6.41 -14.53 10.56
C GLN A 55 -7.63 -13.62 10.35
N ASN A 56 -7.98 -13.29 9.11
CA ASN A 56 -9.14 -12.48 8.80
C ASN A 56 -10.46 -13.13 9.21
N PHE A 57 -10.59 -14.45 9.02
CA PHE A 57 -11.73 -15.21 9.54
C PHE A 57 -11.71 -15.30 11.07
N ARG A 58 -10.53 -15.60 11.65
CA ARG A 58 -10.32 -15.74 13.10
C ARG A 58 -10.66 -14.46 13.87
N TYR A 59 -10.29 -13.30 13.36
CA TYR A 59 -10.52 -11.98 13.98
C TYR A 59 -11.73 -11.23 13.40
N ARG A 60 -12.41 -11.76 12.37
CA ARG A 60 -13.53 -11.12 11.66
C ARG A 60 -13.20 -9.68 11.21
N PHE A 61 -11.97 -9.46 10.77
CA PHE A 61 -11.39 -8.13 10.52
C PHE A 61 -11.30 -7.74 9.03
N TRP A 62 -11.92 -8.55 8.16
CA TRP A 62 -11.92 -8.44 6.69
C TRP A 62 -12.07 -7.01 6.14
N ARG A 63 -12.95 -6.18 6.70
CA ARG A 63 -13.20 -4.82 6.18
C ARG A 63 -11.99 -3.89 6.29
N ILE A 64 -11.08 -4.13 7.24
CA ILE A 64 -9.95 -3.25 7.52
C ILE A 64 -8.68 -3.74 6.81
N THR A 65 -8.51 -5.06 6.76
CA THR A 65 -7.36 -5.76 6.16
C THR A 65 -7.65 -6.26 4.75
N PHE A 66 -8.74 -5.81 4.11
CA PHE A 66 -9.10 -6.18 2.73
C PHE A 66 -7.96 -5.88 1.75
N TRP A 67 -7.37 -4.68 1.85
CA TRP A 67 -6.26 -4.29 0.98
C TRP A 67 -5.01 -5.15 1.18
N MET A 68 -4.79 -5.68 2.39
CA MET A 68 -3.71 -6.65 2.63
C MET A 68 -3.93 -7.94 1.85
N PHE A 69 -5.15 -8.47 1.90
CA PHE A 69 -5.52 -9.67 1.16
C PHE A 69 -5.38 -9.44 -0.35
N TRP A 70 -5.91 -8.33 -0.85
CA TRP A 70 -5.85 -8.00 -2.28
C TRP A 70 -4.40 -7.82 -2.76
N GLY A 71 -3.58 -7.06 -2.03
CA GLY A 71 -2.16 -6.90 -2.35
C GLY A 71 -1.40 -8.23 -2.34
N SER A 72 -1.64 -9.07 -1.33
CA SER A 72 -1.00 -10.39 -1.22
C SER A 72 -1.39 -11.32 -2.37
N LEU A 73 -2.65 -11.27 -2.80
CA LEU A 73 -3.14 -12.04 -3.95
C LEU A 73 -2.47 -11.59 -5.25
N LEU A 74 -2.49 -10.28 -5.54
CA LEU A 74 -1.85 -9.72 -6.74
C LEU A 74 -0.37 -10.08 -6.78
N TYR A 75 0.33 -9.95 -5.64
CA TYR A 75 1.75 -10.23 -5.56
C TYR A 75 2.06 -11.70 -5.78
N THR A 76 1.29 -12.60 -5.16
CA THR A 76 1.43 -14.05 -5.34
C THR A 76 1.23 -14.43 -6.82
N VAL A 77 0.18 -13.90 -7.46
CA VAL A 77 -0.07 -14.12 -8.89
C VAL A 77 1.09 -13.60 -9.74
N GLY A 78 1.62 -12.42 -9.45
CA GLY A 78 2.78 -11.87 -10.16
C GLY A 78 4.02 -12.76 -10.09
N TRP A 79 4.33 -13.34 -8.92
CA TRP A 79 5.46 -14.26 -8.77
C TRP A 79 5.23 -15.62 -9.42
N ILE A 80 3.98 -16.13 -9.42
CA ILE A 80 3.63 -17.34 -10.18
C ILE A 80 3.81 -17.09 -11.68
N LEU A 81 3.30 -15.98 -12.21
CA LEU A 81 3.46 -15.61 -13.61
C LEU A 81 4.93 -15.40 -13.96
N ARG A 82 5.73 -14.81 -13.07
CA ARG A 82 7.18 -14.68 -13.27
C ARG A 82 7.87 -16.04 -13.30
N ALA A 83 7.46 -16.99 -12.47
CA ALA A 83 7.97 -18.36 -12.52
C ALA A 83 7.70 -19.00 -13.88
N ILE A 84 6.47 -18.89 -14.39
CA ILE A 84 6.10 -19.41 -15.72
C ILE A 84 6.89 -18.68 -16.82
N SER A 85 6.96 -17.34 -16.75
CA SER A 85 7.69 -16.51 -17.72
C SER A 85 9.18 -16.84 -17.78
N SER A 86 9.78 -17.33 -16.68
CA SER A 86 11.19 -17.73 -16.68
C SER A 86 11.46 -18.94 -17.58
N TYR A 87 10.50 -19.88 -17.72
CA TYR A 87 10.64 -21.05 -18.59
C TYR A 87 10.30 -20.77 -20.06
N SER A 88 9.67 -19.62 -20.34
CA SER A 88 9.27 -19.22 -21.68
C SER A 88 9.61 -17.75 -21.93
N PRO A 89 10.91 -17.41 -21.99
CA PRO A 89 11.38 -16.03 -22.05
C PRO A 89 11.01 -15.31 -23.36
N GLU A 90 10.52 -16.04 -24.37
CA GLU A 90 10.03 -15.49 -25.64
C GLU A 90 8.60 -14.91 -25.53
N HIS A 91 7.83 -15.27 -24.50
CA HIS A 91 6.45 -14.84 -24.35
C HIS A 91 6.33 -13.46 -23.67
N VAL A 92 6.30 -12.42 -24.49
CA VAL A 92 6.20 -11.01 -24.05
C VAL A 92 4.99 -10.74 -23.15
N ASP A 93 3.83 -11.32 -23.47
CA ASP A 93 2.60 -11.08 -22.70
C ASP A 93 2.71 -11.60 -21.26
N LEU A 94 3.39 -12.74 -21.06
CA LEU A 94 3.63 -13.30 -19.73
C LEU A 94 4.60 -12.45 -18.92
N TYR A 95 5.68 -11.96 -19.56
CA TYR A 95 6.63 -11.04 -18.93
C TYR A 95 5.95 -9.74 -18.49
N ILE A 96 5.12 -9.15 -19.36
CA ILE A 96 4.36 -7.93 -19.06
C ILE A 96 3.39 -8.19 -17.90
N ALA A 97 2.60 -9.27 -17.98
CA ALA A 97 1.63 -9.59 -16.93
C ALA A 97 2.32 -9.78 -15.57
N ALA A 98 3.39 -10.57 -15.52
CA ALA A 98 4.18 -10.78 -14.31
C ALA A 98 4.68 -9.45 -13.72
N THR A 99 5.25 -8.59 -14.56
CA THR A 99 5.78 -7.28 -14.15
C THR A 99 4.67 -6.38 -13.61
N VAL A 100 3.53 -6.29 -14.29
CA VAL A 100 2.39 -5.47 -13.87
C VAL A 100 1.87 -5.92 -12.49
N PHE A 101 1.67 -7.22 -12.26
CA PHE A 101 1.20 -7.71 -10.97
C PHE A 101 2.21 -7.47 -9.83
N VAL A 102 3.50 -7.64 -10.10
CA VAL A 102 4.58 -7.37 -9.12
C VAL A 102 4.70 -5.87 -8.81
N TYR A 103 4.44 -4.99 -9.77
CA TYR A 103 4.46 -3.54 -9.59
C TYR A 103 3.19 -2.99 -8.92
N ALA A 104 2.02 -3.58 -9.20
CA ALA A 104 0.74 -3.09 -8.69
C ALA A 104 0.48 -3.44 -7.21
N ALA A 105 1.12 -4.48 -6.66
CA ALA A 105 0.83 -4.94 -5.30
C ALA A 105 1.30 -4.00 -4.15
N PRO A 106 2.49 -3.38 -4.18
CA PRO A 106 2.96 -2.49 -3.10
C PRO A 106 2.10 -1.26 -2.82
N PRO A 107 1.60 -0.53 -3.83
CA PRO A 107 0.66 0.57 -3.59
C PRO A 107 -0.60 0.08 -2.86
N VAL A 108 -1.07 -1.12 -3.19
CA VAL A 108 -2.18 -1.79 -2.51
C VAL A 108 -1.79 -2.18 -1.07
N PHE A 109 -0.55 -2.61 -0.84
CA PHE A 109 -0.03 -2.82 0.52
C PHE A 109 0.00 -1.52 1.33
N SER A 110 0.46 -0.39 0.76
CA SER A 110 0.39 0.92 1.43
C SER A 110 -1.04 1.33 1.78
N ALA A 111 -2.03 1.00 0.93
CA ALA A 111 -3.45 1.22 1.25
C ALA A 111 -3.91 0.53 2.55
N SER A 112 -3.32 -0.60 2.90
CA SER A 112 -3.57 -1.26 4.18
C SER A 112 -3.01 -0.47 5.37
N ALA A 113 -1.80 0.11 5.24
CA ALA A 113 -1.18 0.96 6.25
C ALA A 113 -1.99 2.25 6.46
N TYR A 114 -2.51 2.84 5.37
CA TYR A 114 -3.42 3.98 5.45
C TYR A 114 -4.66 3.65 6.28
N ASN A 115 -5.26 2.48 6.05
CA ASN A 115 -6.40 2.01 6.85
C ASN A 115 -6.05 1.83 8.32
N ILE A 116 -4.92 1.20 8.64
CA ILE A 116 -4.46 1.02 10.03
C ILE A 116 -4.26 2.39 10.70
N LEU A 117 -3.65 3.36 10.02
CA LEU A 117 -3.51 4.72 10.56
C LEU A 117 -4.88 5.39 10.80
N GLY A 118 -5.79 5.31 9.83
CA GLY A 118 -7.16 5.82 9.97
C GLY A 118 -7.90 5.18 11.16
N ARG A 119 -7.65 3.89 11.40
CA ARG A 119 -8.19 3.15 12.54
C ARG A 119 -7.59 3.60 13.88
N ILE A 120 -6.29 3.84 13.93
CA ILE A 120 -5.64 4.41 15.12
C ILE A 120 -6.24 5.78 15.42
N MET A 121 -6.41 6.65 14.42
CA MET A 121 -6.98 7.99 14.65
C MET A 121 -8.45 7.96 15.12
N HIS A 122 -9.24 6.94 14.75
CA HIS A 122 -10.57 6.72 15.35
C HIS A 122 -10.50 6.26 16.80
N TYR A 123 -9.47 5.51 17.16
CA TYR A 123 -9.29 4.99 18.50
C TYR A 123 -8.73 6.04 19.46
N ILE A 124 -7.90 6.96 18.97
CA ILE A 124 -7.37 8.10 19.72
C ILE A 124 -7.75 9.44 19.06
N PRO A 125 -9.06 9.78 19.02
CA PRO A 125 -9.54 10.98 18.33
C PRO A 125 -9.00 12.29 18.90
N MET A 126 -8.64 12.36 20.19
CA MET A 126 -8.04 13.54 20.85
C MET A 126 -6.72 14.01 20.22
N PHE A 127 -5.94 13.10 19.62
CA PHE A 127 -4.66 13.42 18.99
C PHE A 127 -4.75 13.52 17.47
N ALA A 128 -5.88 13.07 16.90
CA ALA A 128 -6.16 13.19 15.48
C ALA A 128 -6.42 14.66 15.11
N TRP A 129 -5.70 15.15 14.11
CA TRP A 129 -5.81 16.54 13.62
C TRP A 129 -6.69 16.70 12.38
N ILE A 130 -6.98 15.60 11.69
CA ILE A 130 -7.60 15.52 10.39
C ILE A 130 -8.62 14.40 10.49
N ASN A 131 -9.71 14.52 9.74
CA ASN A 131 -10.77 13.52 9.71
C ASN A 131 -10.19 12.13 9.31
N PRO A 132 -10.26 11.12 10.20
CA PRO A 132 -9.63 9.83 9.98
C PRO A 132 -10.18 9.08 8.77
N ASN A 133 -11.47 9.22 8.45
CA ASN A 133 -12.04 8.56 7.28
C ASN A 133 -11.50 9.18 5.99
N ARG A 134 -11.35 10.52 5.96
CA ARG A 134 -10.89 11.24 4.77
C ARG A 134 -9.41 11.07 4.53
N THR A 135 -8.59 10.98 5.57
CA THR A 135 -7.15 10.69 5.43
C THR A 135 -6.91 9.40 4.65
N VAL A 136 -7.66 8.33 4.95
CA VAL A 136 -7.54 7.06 4.21
C VAL A 136 -7.91 7.27 2.73
N PHE A 137 -9.04 7.91 2.44
CA PHE A 137 -9.46 8.16 1.06
C PHE A 137 -8.48 9.04 0.29
N PHE A 138 -7.94 10.08 0.92
CA PHE A 138 -6.95 10.96 0.33
C PHE A 138 -5.70 10.18 -0.12
N PHE A 139 -5.11 9.37 0.76
CA PHE A 139 -3.92 8.60 0.43
C PHE A 139 -4.19 7.52 -0.63
N VAL A 140 -5.36 6.84 -0.56
CA VAL A 140 -5.75 5.88 -1.59
C VAL A 140 -5.95 6.56 -2.95
N TYR A 141 -6.57 7.75 -2.98
CA TYR A 141 -6.79 8.50 -4.21
C TYR A 141 -5.46 8.97 -4.83
N ILE A 142 -4.58 9.58 -4.04
CA ILE A 142 -3.25 9.99 -4.53
C ILE A 142 -2.44 8.79 -4.98
N GLY A 143 -2.42 7.70 -4.21
CA GLY A 143 -1.74 6.47 -4.63
C GLY A 143 -2.29 5.93 -5.96
N THR A 144 -3.61 5.99 -6.16
CA THR A 144 -4.24 5.58 -7.44
C THR A 144 -3.82 6.47 -8.60
N LEU A 145 -3.72 7.80 -8.39
CA LEU A 145 -3.22 8.74 -9.40
C LEU A 145 -1.75 8.47 -9.75
N VAL A 146 -0.92 8.23 -8.74
CA VAL A 146 0.50 7.89 -8.91
C VAL A 146 0.65 6.59 -9.70
N GLU A 147 -0.12 5.56 -9.38
CA GLU A 147 -0.11 4.31 -10.15
C GLU A 147 -0.68 4.45 -11.56
N GLY A 148 -1.61 5.38 -11.76
CA GLY A 148 -2.06 5.76 -13.10
C GLY A 148 -0.91 6.29 -13.98
N LEU A 149 0.04 7.05 -13.39
CA LEU A 149 1.24 7.50 -14.09
C LEU A 149 2.18 6.32 -14.42
N THR A 150 2.38 5.39 -13.48
CA THR A 150 3.15 4.15 -13.71
C THR A 150 2.58 3.35 -14.88
N ALA A 151 1.26 3.12 -14.87
CA ALA A 151 0.58 2.36 -15.92
C ALA A 151 0.66 3.06 -17.29
N ALA A 152 0.46 4.39 -17.32
CA ALA A 152 0.60 5.19 -18.54
C ALA A 152 2.05 5.16 -19.07
N GLY A 153 3.03 5.23 -18.18
CA GLY A 153 4.45 5.13 -18.51
C GLY A 153 4.80 3.78 -19.13
N GLY A 154 4.37 2.68 -18.48
CA GLY A 154 4.58 1.32 -18.98
C GLY A 154 3.93 1.09 -20.35
N ALA A 155 2.72 1.58 -20.57
CA ALA A 155 2.05 1.49 -21.87
C ALA A 155 2.79 2.26 -22.97
N ARG A 156 3.39 3.42 -22.64
CA ARG A 156 4.20 4.21 -23.58
C ARG A 156 5.52 3.52 -23.92
N ILE A 157 6.19 2.91 -22.96
CA ILE A 157 7.39 2.10 -23.21
C ILE A 157 7.05 0.95 -24.15
N ALA A 158 5.99 0.19 -23.86
CA ALA A 158 5.59 -0.97 -24.65
C ALA A 158 5.23 -0.63 -26.11
N THR A 159 4.70 0.58 -26.35
CA THR A 159 4.33 1.06 -27.70
C THR A 159 5.43 1.89 -28.37
N GLY A 160 6.49 2.25 -27.65
CA GLY A 160 7.59 3.11 -28.08
C GLY A 160 8.82 2.36 -28.61
N ALA A 161 8.73 1.06 -28.90
CA ALA A 161 9.88 0.23 -29.28
C ALA A 161 10.71 0.78 -30.47
N THR A 162 10.07 1.52 -31.38
CA THR A 162 10.72 2.13 -32.56
C THR A 162 10.85 3.65 -32.47
N GLU A 163 10.35 4.27 -31.40
CA GLU A 163 10.31 5.73 -31.23
C GLU A 163 10.93 6.14 -29.89
N LEU A 164 12.18 6.58 -29.96
CA LEU A 164 13.00 6.92 -28.78
C LEU A 164 12.33 7.96 -27.86
N ASP A 165 11.68 8.98 -28.42
CA ASP A 165 11.00 10.02 -27.64
C ASP A 165 9.80 9.45 -26.87
N LYS A 166 9.05 8.51 -27.47
CA LYS A 166 7.93 7.84 -26.80
C LYS A 166 8.44 6.98 -25.65
N TYR A 167 9.51 6.20 -25.87
CA TYR A 167 10.14 5.40 -24.82
C TYR A 167 10.59 6.27 -23.65
N ARG A 168 11.39 7.32 -23.92
CA ARG A 168 11.89 8.25 -22.89
C ARG A 168 10.76 8.92 -22.12
N SER A 169 9.69 9.34 -22.79
CA SER A 169 8.53 9.91 -22.11
C SER A 169 7.83 8.90 -21.18
N GLY A 170 7.80 7.62 -21.58
CA GLY A 170 7.23 6.54 -20.77
C GLY A 170 8.09 6.23 -19.55
N ALA A 171 9.41 6.12 -19.73
CA ALA A 171 10.36 5.92 -18.64
C ALA A 171 10.37 7.09 -17.65
N ALA A 172 10.31 8.34 -18.15
CA ALA A 172 10.17 9.52 -17.31
C ALA A 172 8.88 9.50 -16.48
N LEU A 173 7.74 9.04 -17.04
CA LEU A 173 6.51 8.89 -16.28
C LEU A 173 6.62 7.89 -15.13
N ILE A 174 7.29 6.75 -15.35
CA ILE A 174 7.56 5.76 -14.30
C ILE A 174 8.51 6.34 -13.24
N ALA A 175 9.55 7.06 -13.65
CA ALA A 175 10.47 7.71 -12.70
C ALA A 175 9.74 8.73 -11.83
N VAL A 176 8.91 9.59 -12.44
CA VAL A 176 8.09 10.57 -11.71
C VAL A 176 7.11 9.88 -10.77
N SER A 177 6.44 8.80 -11.21
CA SER A 177 5.48 8.10 -10.36
C SER A 177 6.14 7.50 -9.12
N VAL A 178 7.31 6.87 -9.26
CA VAL A 178 8.00 6.25 -8.13
C VAL A 178 8.54 7.30 -7.15
N VAL A 179 9.02 8.45 -7.64
CA VAL A 179 9.41 9.57 -6.78
C VAL A 179 8.21 10.12 -6.02
N LEU A 180 7.06 10.32 -6.70
CA LEU A 180 5.83 10.74 -6.04
C LEU A 180 5.35 9.71 -5.01
N GLN A 181 5.43 8.41 -5.32
CA GLN A 181 5.11 7.34 -4.38
C GLN A 181 5.97 7.41 -3.11
N SER A 182 7.26 7.70 -3.27
CA SER A 182 8.19 7.90 -2.15
C SER A 182 7.76 9.09 -1.28
N VAL A 183 7.38 10.22 -1.89
CA VAL A 183 6.88 11.40 -1.17
C VAL A 183 5.61 11.09 -0.38
N VAL A 184 4.68 10.34 -0.98
CA VAL A 184 3.43 9.92 -0.33
C VAL A 184 3.72 9.06 0.90
N GLU A 185 4.62 8.07 0.78
CA GLU A 185 4.99 7.19 1.89
C GLU A 185 5.75 7.93 3.00
N ILE A 186 6.65 8.88 2.66
CA ILE A 186 7.30 9.77 3.63
C ILE A 186 6.25 10.62 4.37
N GLY A 187 5.23 11.10 3.65
CA GLY A 187 4.09 11.81 4.23
C GLY A 187 3.35 10.94 5.25
N LEU A 188 3.07 9.68 4.92
CA LEU A 188 2.47 8.72 5.84
C LEU A 188 3.33 8.56 7.12
N VAL A 189 4.61 8.24 6.98
CA VAL A 189 5.53 8.02 8.12
C VAL A 189 5.60 9.26 8.99
N SER A 190 5.63 10.44 8.39
CA SER A 190 5.62 11.71 9.10
C SER A 190 4.34 11.88 9.93
N MET A 191 3.17 11.54 9.38
CA MET A 191 1.91 11.55 10.11
C MET A 191 1.90 10.55 11.28
N VAL A 192 2.39 9.33 11.07
CA VAL A 192 2.52 8.31 12.12
C VAL A 192 3.44 8.83 13.23
N ALA A 193 4.59 9.39 12.88
CA ALA A 193 5.56 9.92 13.83
C ALA A 193 5.02 11.08 14.66
N MET A 194 4.28 11.99 14.03
CA MET A 194 3.66 13.11 14.74
C MET A 194 2.54 12.63 15.68
N LEU A 195 1.72 11.66 15.26
CA LEU A 195 0.70 11.07 16.13
C LEU A 195 1.32 10.33 17.32
N HIS A 196 2.34 9.51 17.07
CA HIS A 196 3.09 8.80 18.11
C HIS A 196 3.72 9.77 19.11
N ARG A 197 4.36 10.85 18.65
CA ARG A 197 4.94 11.89 19.52
C ARG A 197 3.88 12.57 20.40
N LYS A 198 2.68 12.85 19.87
CA LYS A 198 1.58 13.42 20.67
C LYS A 198 1.11 12.46 21.76
N CYS A 199 0.91 11.19 21.42
CA CYS A 199 0.55 10.17 22.40
C CYS A 199 1.62 9.98 23.49
N ALA A 200 2.90 9.99 23.09
CA ALA A 200 4.02 9.88 24.02
C ALA A 200 4.07 11.04 25.01
N ARG A 201 3.91 12.28 24.53
CA ARG A 201 3.90 13.47 25.38
C ARG A 201 2.73 13.50 26.36
N ALA A 202 1.60 12.93 25.98
CA ALA A 202 0.43 12.83 26.85
C ALA A 202 0.47 11.62 27.80
N GLY A 203 1.50 10.78 27.74
CA GLY A 203 1.56 9.54 28.54
C GLY A 203 0.57 8.45 28.09
N MET A 204 -0.14 8.63 26.98
CA MET A 204 -1.21 7.76 26.51
C MET A 204 -0.69 6.76 25.46
N LEU A 205 0.25 5.91 25.85
CA LEU A 205 0.79 4.85 25.00
C LEU A 205 0.63 3.46 25.65
N PRO A 206 -0.61 2.93 25.72
CA PRO A 206 -0.82 1.56 26.16
C PRO A 206 -0.18 0.55 25.19
N ARG A 207 0.04 -0.67 25.66
CA ARG A 207 0.80 -1.70 24.95
C ARG A 207 0.22 -2.01 23.56
N ASN A 208 -1.10 -2.09 23.45
CA ASN A 208 -1.81 -2.32 22.18
C ASN A 208 -1.52 -1.21 21.16
N LEU A 209 -1.55 0.05 21.58
CA LEU A 209 -1.26 1.20 20.71
C LEU A 209 0.21 1.25 20.29
N ARG A 210 1.14 0.91 21.19
CA ARG A 210 2.58 0.80 20.85
C ARG A 210 2.82 -0.23 19.75
N PHE A 211 2.19 -1.41 19.83
CA PHE A 211 2.30 -2.41 18.79
C PHE A 211 1.75 -1.93 17.46
N LEU A 212 0.62 -1.21 17.45
CA LEU A 212 0.08 -0.63 16.20
C LEU A 212 1.05 0.38 15.57
N PHE A 213 1.73 1.20 16.37
CA PHE A 213 2.77 2.09 15.86
C PHE A 213 3.97 1.31 15.32
N TYR A 214 4.45 0.27 16.01
CA TYR A 214 5.53 -0.60 15.50
C TYR A 214 5.15 -1.33 14.21
N THR A 215 3.88 -1.76 14.10
CA THR A 215 3.35 -2.32 12.86
C THR A 215 3.51 -1.31 11.72
N LEU A 216 3.02 -0.07 11.90
CA LEU A 216 3.11 0.98 10.87
C LEU A 216 4.54 1.37 10.52
N TYR A 217 5.42 1.56 11.51
CA TYR A 217 6.83 1.87 11.24
C TYR A 217 7.52 0.76 10.46
N GLY A 218 7.38 -0.50 10.91
CA GLY A 218 7.99 -1.64 10.23
C GLY A 218 7.51 -1.77 8.79
N THR A 219 6.18 -1.69 8.57
CA THR A 219 5.62 -1.75 7.22
C THR A 219 6.06 -0.60 6.33
N SER A 220 6.02 0.63 6.82
CA SER A 220 6.37 1.80 6.01
C SER A 220 7.86 1.87 5.71
N THR A 221 8.73 1.44 6.62
CA THR A 221 10.17 1.33 6.33
C THR A 221 10.43 0.35 5.19
N LEU A 222 9.76 -0.81 5.17
CA LEU A 222 9.93 -1.80 4.10
C LEU A 222 9.43 -1.27 2.74
N VAL A 223 8.32 -0.52 2.73
CA VAL A 223 7.84 0.17 1.53
C VAL A 223 8.83 1.24 1.07
N LEU A 224 9.35 2.06 1.99
CA LEU A 224 10.33 3.11 1.65
C LEU A 224 11.62 2.54 1.04
N VAL A 225 12.15 1.45 1.60
CA VAL A 225 13.34 0.78 1.02
C VAL A 225 13.10 0.39 -0.43
N ARG A 226 11.93 -0.22 -0.72
CA ARG A 226 11.52 -0.56 -2.08
C ARG A 226 11.37 0.69 -2.96
N CYS A 227 10.69 1.72 -2.48
CA CYS A 227 10.47 2.95 -3.23
C CYS A 227 11.79 3.63 -3.60
N ILE A 228 12.78 3.65 -2.69
CA ILE A 228 14.12 4.18 -2.96
C ILE A 228 14.81 3.35 -4.05
N TYR A 229 14.81 2.01 -3.93
CA TYR A 229 15.38 1.14 -4.95
C TYR A 229 14.75 1.39 -6.33
N ARG A 230 13.41 1.42 -6.39
CA ARG A 230 12.68 1.65 -7.64
C ARG A 230 12.90 3.05 -8.20
N ALA A 231 13.07 4.06 -7.35
CA ALA A 231 13.37 5.41 -7.81
C ALA A 231 14.76 5.45 -8.45
N VAL A 232 15.76 4.84 -7.79
CA VAL A 232 17.12 4.73 -8.32
C VAL A 232 17.12 3.97 -9.65
N GLU A 233 16.49 2.80 -9.70
CA GLU A 233 16.36 2.00 -10.92
C GLU A 233 15.70 2.82 -12.05
N ALA A 234 14.54 3.44 -11.79
CA ALA A 234 13.82 4.20 -12.80
C ALA A 234 14.59 5.43 -13.31
N LEU A 235 15.44 6.06 -12.49
CA LEU A 235 16.30 7.18 -12.90
C LEU A 235 17.46 6.71 -13.78
N TYR A 236 18.04 5.55 -13.49
CA TYR A 236 19.14 4.99 -14.28
C TYR A 236 18.67 4.33 -15.58
N THR A 237 17.40 3.91 -15.67
CA THR A 237 16.81 3.26 -16.86
C THR A 237 15.93 4.19 -17.70
N ILE A 238 16.13 5.52 -17.63
CA ILE A 238 15.38 6.49 -18.45
C ILE A 238 15.71 6.33 -19.93
N ASP A 239 16.99 6.15 -20.23
CA ASP A 239 17.45 5.87 -21.58
C ASP A 239 17.29 4.37 -21.90
N PRO A 240 16.95 4.03 -23.15
CA PRO A 240 16.86 2.62 -23.54
C PRO A 240 18.23 1.94 -23.50
N PRO A 241 18.24 0.60 -23.36
CA PRO A 241 19.47 -0.18 -23.36
C PRO A 241 20.31 0.12 -24.61
N GLY A 242 21.61 0.38 -24.43
CA GLY A 242 22.58 0.54 -25.53
C GLY A 242 22.67 1.93 -26.18
N VAL A 243 21.86 2.93 -25.80
CA VAL A 243 21.93 4.29 -26.39
C VAL A 243 22.74 5.27 -25.54
N ALA A 244 22.53 5.29 -24.22
CA ALA A 244 23.21 6.21 -23.29
C ALA A 244 23.33 5.62 -21.87
N CYS A 245 23.43 4.30 -21.77
CA CYS A 245 23.51 3.60 -20.49
C CYS A 245 24.97 3.64 -19.99
N SER A 246 25.21 4.27 -18.83
CA SER A 246 26.49 4.18 -18.12
C SER A 246 26.70 2.79 -17.51
N ASP A 247 27.93 2.42 -17.14
CA ASP A 247 28.24 1.14 -16.47
C ASP A 247 27.31 0.83 -15.29
N THR A 248 26.88 1.88 -14.58
CA THR A 248 25.94 1.80 -13.45
C THR A 248 24.52 1.41 -13.89
N CYS A 249 24.04 1.92 -15.03
CA CYS A 249 22.72 1.58 -15.58
C CYS A 249 22.69 0.09 -16.00
N GLU A 250 23.76 -0.39 -16.63
CA GLU A 250 23.90 -1.79 -17.04
C GLU A 250 23.95 -2.71 -15.81
N TYR A 251 24.55 -2.26 -14.70
CA TYR A 251 24.56 -3.00 -13.44
C TYR A 251 23.14 -3.21 -12.88
N PHE A 252 22.28 -2.19 -12.87
CA PHE A 252 20.90 -2.33 -12.41
C PHE A 252 20.05 -3.23 -13.30
N GLN A 253 20.26 -3.17 -14.63
CA GLN A 253 19.49 -3.97 -15.57
C GLN A 253 19.93 -5.45 -15.59
N ARG A 254 21.23 -5.73 -15.50
CA ARG A 254 21.77 -7.10 -15.62
C ARG A 254 21.76 -7.90 -14.32
N LYS A 255 21.68 -7.26 -13.15
CA LYS A 255 21.77 -7.95 -11.85
C LYS A 255 20.41 -8.28 -11.27
N GLU A 256 19.92 -9.47 -11.61
CA GLU A 256 18.64 -10.01 -11.13
C GLU A 256 18.51 -9.99 -9.60
N TRP A 257 19.59 -10.21 -8.84
CA TRP A 257 19.54 -10.28 -7.38
C TRP A 257 19.04 -8.98 -6.71
N LEU A 258 19.23 -7.82 -7.33
CA LEU A 258 18.76 -6.53 -6.82
C LEU A 258 17.23 -6.49 -6.73
N LEU A 259 16.56 -7.00 -7.77
CA LEU A 259 15.11 -7.16 -7.79
C LEU A 259 14.64 -8.03 -6.61
N TYR A 260 15.29 -9.17 -6.35
CA TYR A 260 14.87 -10.02 -5.24
C TYR A 260 15.18 -9.43 -3.87
N ALA A 261 16.36 -8.83 -3.68
CA ALA A 261 16.81 -8.36 -2.38
C ALA A 261 16.16 -7.03 -1.97
N LEU A 262 15.98 -6.10 -2.91
CA LEU A 262 15.57 -4.72 -2.63
C LEU A 262 14.11 -4.44 -3.02
N ASP A 263 13.52 -5.26 -3.89
CA ASP A 263 12.11 -5.11 -4.27
C ASP A 263 11.23 -6.23 -3.70
N ALA A 264 11.65 -7.48 -3.85
CA ALA A 264 10.85 -8.64 -3.46
C ALA A 264 10.88 -8.92 -1.96
N ALA A 265 12.07 -9.07 -1.40
CA ALA A 265 12.26 -9.42 0.00
C ALA A 265 11.59 -8.43 0.97
N PRO A 266 11.67 -7.10 0.78
CA PRO A 266 10.98 -6.17 1.67
C PRO A 266 9.46 -6.36 1.65
N MET A 267 8.87 -6.69 0.49
CA MET A 267 7.43 -6.91 0.38
C MET A 267 7.01 -8.27 0.95
N VAL A 268 7.84 -9.31 0.80
CA VAL A 268 7.60 -10.57 1.52
C VAL A 268 7.64 -10.33 3.02
N LEU A 269 8.70 -9.69 3.54
CA LEU A 269 8.82 -9.34 4.94
C LEU A 269 7.64 -8.51 5.43
N PHE A 270 7.12 -7.59 4.62
CA PHE A 270 5.95 -6.77 4.94
C PHE A 270 4.72 -7.65 5.21
N THR A 271 4.43 -8.63 4.36
CA THR A 271 3.27 -9.52 4.55
C THR A 271 3.40 -10.36 5.82
N PHE A 272 4.60 -10.89 6.10
CA PHE A 272 4.86 -11.62 7.34
C PHE A 272 4.80 -10.71 8.56
N TRP A 273 5.26 -9.46 8.47
CA TRP A 273 5.20 -8.49 9.55
C TRP A 273 3.76 -8.22 10.00
N ILE A 274 2.85 -8.01 9.04
CA ILE A 274 1.42 -7.84 9.35
C ILE A 274 0.79 -9.14 9.84
N ASN A 275 1.23 -10.30 9.34
CA ASN A 275 0.78 -11.59 9.87
C ASN A 275 1.15 -11.77 11.35
N LEU A 276 2.36 -11.36 11.74
CA LEU A 276 2.84 -11.46 13.12
C LEU A 276 2.14 -10.44 14.03
N LEU A 277 2.07 -9.19 13.60
CA LEU A 277 1.49 -8.06 14.34
C LEU A 277 0.12 -7.65 13.78
N HIS A 278 -0.76 -8.63 13.63
CA HIS A 278 -2.07 -8.41 13.00
C HIS A 278 -2.90 -7.37 13.79
N PRO A 279 -3.40 -6.29 13.15
CA PRO A 279 -4.07 -5.19 13.84
C PRO A 279 -5.35 -5.63 14.56
N GLY A 280 -6.00 -6.69 14.08
CA GLY A 280 -7.16 -7.30 14.73
C GLY A 280 -6.88 -7.92 16.12
N ARG A 281 -5.62 -8.01 16.57
CA ARG A 281 -5.29 -8.39 17.95
C ARG A 281 -5.34 -7.21 18.92
N TYR A 282 -5.06 -6.00 18.43
CA TYR A 282 -4.82 -4.82 19.25
C TYR A 282 -5.93 -3.78 19.17
N LEU A 283 -6.82 -3.91 18.16
CA LEU A 283 -7.86 -2.95 17.91
C LEU A 283 -9.23 -3.61 17.73
N SER A 284 -10.26 -2.98 18.29
CA SER A 284 -11.64 -3.37 18.02
C SER A 284 -12.02 -3.26 16.55
N ARG A 285 -12.98 -4.08 16.13
CA ARG A 285 -13.63 -3.99 14.82
C ARG A 285 -14.52 -2.76 14.68
N ASP A 286 -15.11 -2.28 15.78
CA ASP A 286 -16.02 -1.12 15.75
C ASP A 286 -15.21 0.19 15.69
N LYS A 287 -15.61 1.12 14.82
CA LYS A 287 -14.97 2.45 14.70
C LYS A 287 -15.41 3.45 15.75
N LYS A 288 -16.47 3.14 16.48
CA LYS A 288 -17.01 3.99 17.54
C LYS A 288 -16.30 3.84 18.87
N ARG A 289 -15.51 2.77 19.03
CA ARG A 289 -14.75 2.51 20.25
C ARG A 289 -13.47 3.34 20.26
N TYR A 290 -13.30 4.16 21.29
CA TYR A 290 -12.14 5.04 21.46
C TYR A 290 -11.55 4.93 22.88
N LEU A 291 -10.29 5.31 23.03
CA LEU A 291 -9.54 5.33 24.28
C LEU A 291 -9.78 6.65 25.03
N ASP A 292 -10.09 6.57 26.32
CA ASP A 292 -10.26 7.75 27.18
C ASP A 292 -8.90 8.33 27.62
N PHE A 293 -8.90 9.54 28.20
CA PHE A 293 -7.67 10.26 28.61
C PHE A 293 -6.83 9.52 29.65
N ASP A 294 -7.42 8.58 30.38
CA ASP A 294 -6.73 7.73 31.36
C ASP A 294 -5.76 6.72 30.72
N GLY A 295 -5.83 6.51 29.41
CA GLY A 295 -5.00 5.56 28.69
C GLY A 295 -5.32 4.09 28.98
N ALA A 296 -6.42 3.80 29.69
CA ALA A 296 -6.82 2.46 30.10
C ALA A 296 -8.27 2.14 29.72
N THR A 297 -9.20 3.06 29.94
CA THR A 297 -10.63 2.85 29.71
C THR A 297 -10.99 3.08 28.26
N GLU A 298 -11.82 2.20 27.70
CA GLU A 298 -12.34 2.33 26.34
C GLU A 298 -13.84 2.63 26.39
N ARG A 299 -14.29 3.59 25.59
CA ARG A 299 -15.68 4.07 25.54
C ARG A 299 -16.28 3.95 24.14
N MET A 300 -17.60 3.93 24.05
CA MET A 300 -18.33 3.93 22.78
C MET A 300 -18.87 5.32 22.46
N GLY A 301 -18.24 6.00 21.51
CA GLY A 301 -18.64 7.32 21.03
C GLY A 301 -19.57 7.29 19.82
N PRO A 302 -20.02 8.46 19.34
CA PRO A 302 -20.85 8.57 18.14
C PRO A 302 -20.05 8.24 16.85
N GLY A 303 -18.71 8.23 16.94
CA GLY A 303 -17.80 8.18 15.81
C GLY A 303 -17.45 9.58 15.29
N TRP A 304 -16.59 9.66 14.28
CA TRP A 304 -16.21 10.94 13.70
C TRP A 304 -17.34 11.49 12.82
N VAL A 305 -18.16 12.39 13.36
CA VAL A 305 -19.24 13.08 12.64
C VAL A 305 -18.70 14.42 12.11
N ASP A 306 -18.80 14.62 10.80
CA ASP A 306 -18.35 15.84 10.11
C ASP A 306 -19.58 16.56 9.57
N SER A 307 -19.86 17.77 10.04
CA SER A 307 -21.06 18.53 9.68
C SER A 307 -20.91 19.36 8.40
N ARG A 308 -19.77 19.25 7.69
CA ARG A 308 -19.49 20.03 6.48
C ARG A 308 -20.32 19.62 5.27
N SER A 309 -20.56 20.58 4.38
CA SER A 309 -21.27 20.31 3.12
C SER A 309 -20.46 19.36 2.22
N ARG A 310 -21.14 18.62 1.33
CA ARG A 310 -20.48 17.71 0.39
C ARG A 310 -19.51 18.43 -0.55
N PHE A 311 -19.76 19.70 -0.85
CA PHE A 311 -18.95 20.51 -1.76
C PHE A 311 -17.66 21.01 -1.10
N GLU A 312 -17.72 21.57 0.11
CA GLU A 312 -16.53 21.95 0.89
C GLU A 312 -15.62 20.74 1.14
N THR A 313 -16.23 19.58 1.36
CA THR A 313 -15.55 18.30 1.55
C THR A 313 -14.78 17.83 0.31
N PHE A 314 -15.28 18.15 -0.88
CA PHE A 314 -14.63 17.79 -2.13
C PHE A 314 -13.42 18.69 -2.43
N ILE A 315 -13.55 20.00 -2.18
CA ILE A 315 -12.48 20.98 -2.40
C ILE A 315 -11.34 20.83 -1.38
N ASP A 316 -11.67 20.55 -0.12
CA ASP A 316 -10.69 20.36 0.95
C ASP A 316 -10.88 19.00 1.66
N PRO A 317 -10.41 17.90 1.05
CA PRO A 317 -10.59 16.56 1.59
C PRO A 317 -9.88 16.35 2.93
N LEU A 318 -8.78 17.07 3.20
CA LEU A 318 -8.01 16.96 4.44
C LEU A 318 -8.38 18.01 5.49
N ASP A 319 -9.30 18.93 5.21
CA ASP A 319 -9.64 20.05 6.11
C ASP A 319 -8.45 20.96 6.45
N LEU A 320 -7.54 21.18 5.50
CA LEU A 320 -6.37 22.03 5.70
C LEU A 320 -6.78 23.49 5.97
N ALA A 321 -7.83 23.98 5.32
CA ALA A 321 -8.37 25.31 5.53
C ALA A 321 -9.04 25.47 6.91
N GLY A 322 -9.77 24.44 7.37
CA GLY A 322 -10.35 24.40 8.72
C GLY A 322 -9.27 24.31 9.81
N LEU A 323 -8.20 23.56 9.56
CA LEU A 323 -7.03 23.47 10.43
C LEU A 323 -6.33 24.83 10.59
N MET A 324 -6.17 25.57 9.49
CA MET A 324 -5.58 26.92 9.50
C MET A 324 -6.48 27.96 10.18
N LYS A 325 -7.81 27.86 10.02
CA LYS A 325 -8.77 28.80 10.61
C LYS A 325 -9.18 28.48 12.05
N LYS A 326 -8.63 27.43 12.67
CA LYS A 326 -8.99 26.92 14.02
C LYS A 326 -10.48 26.58 14.23
N ASN A 327 -11.34 26.69 13.22
CA ASN A 327 -12.75 26.27 13.29
C ASN A 327 -12.85 24.76 13.09
N LYS A 328 -12.85 24.02 14.22
CA LYS A 328 -13.07 22.58 14.21
C LYS A 328 -14.56 22.28 14.07
N HIS A 329 -15.01 21.94 12.87
CA HIS A 329 -16.39 21.53 12.58
C HIS A 329 -16.71 20.08 13.03
N HIS A 330 -15.90 19.49 13.91
CA HIS A 330 -16.18 18.19 14.51
C HIS A 330 -16.51 18.37 15.99
N THR A 331 -17.53 17.65 16.46
CA THR A 331 -17.84 17.59 17.89
C THR A 331 -16.73 16.82 18.58
N LYS A 332 -16.06 17.47 19.54
CA LYS A 332 -15.04 16.82 20.38
C LYS A 332 -15.71 15.98 21.47
N TYR A 333 -16.41 14.93 21.06
CA TYR A 333 -17.20 14.09 21.96
C TYR A 333 -16.37 13.45 23.08
N TRP A 334 -15.05 13.35 22.90
CA TRP A 334 -14.12 12.88 23.93
C TRP A 334 -13.91 13.87 25.08
N GLU A 335 -14.30 15.15 24.96
CA GLU A 335 -14.28 16.12 26.08
C GLU A 335 -15.46 15.93 27.05
N GLU A 336 -16.49 15.18 26.65
CA GLU A 336 -17.66 14.82 27.47
C GLU A 336 -17.69 13.30 27.78
N PRO A 337 -16.68 12.74 28.48
CA PRO A 337 -16.57 11.29 28.66
C PRO A 337 -17.74 10.67 29.43
N GLU A 338 -18.40 11.42 30.31
CA GLU A 338 -19.56 10.99 31.10
C GLU A 338 -20.78 10.64 30.25
N ARG A 339 -20.90 11.25 29.06
CA ARG A 339 -22.02 11.04 28.14
C ARG A 339 -21.95 9.69 27.42
N TRP A 340 -20.76 9.07 27.38
CA TRP A 340 -20.50 7.90 26.56
C TRP A 340 -20.23 6.66 27.43
N PRO A 341 -20.92 5.54 27.15
CA PRO A 341 -20.82 4.35 27.99
C PRO A 341 -19.42 3.72 27.91
N VAL A 342 -18.96 3.26 29.07
CA VAL A 342 -17.70 2.51 29.23
C VAL A 342 -17.87 1.08 28.71
N CYS A 343 -16.88 0.57 27.99
CA CYS A 343 -16.83 -0.83 27.58
C CYS A 343 -16.48 -1.72 28.78
N GLN A 344 -17.17 -2.85 28.91
CA GLN A 344 -16.88 -3.84 29.97
C GLN A 344 -15.54 -4.55 29.77
N ASP A 345 -15.08 -4.66 28.53
CA ASP A 345 -13.77 -5.20 28.16
C ASP A 345 -12.88 -4.06 27.60
N ALA A 346 -11.56 -4.24 27.59
CA ALA A 346 -10.61 -3.29 27.02
C ALA A 346 -9.43 -3.99 26.31
N PHE A 347 -9.03 -3.48 25.14
CA PHE A 347 -7.85 -3.99 24.42
C PHE A 347 -6.54 -3.55 25.08
N THR A 348 -6.55 -2.42 25.79
CA THR A 348 -5.44 -1.92 26.62
C THR A 348 -5.04 -2.89 27.73
N THR A 349 -6.02 -3.48 28.42
CA THR A 349 -5.83 -4.42 29.53
C THR A 349 -5.77 -5.89 29.07
N GLY A 350 -5.97 -6.15 27.78
CA GLY A 350 -5.95 -7.49 27.19
C GLY A 350 -7.19 -8.35 27.49
N THR A 351 -8.22 -7.76 28.11
CA THR A 351 -9.50 -8.43 28.41
C THR A 351 -10.39 -8.55 27.17
N ALA A 352 -10.29 -7.60 26.23
CA ALA A 352 -11.01 -7.64 24.96
C ALA A 352 -10.28 -8.45 23.89
N SER A 353 -11.04 -9.18 23.06
CA SER A 353 -10.48 -9.89 21.92
C SER A 353 -11.49 -10.03 20.79
N ASN A 354 -11.09 -9.73 19.56
CA ASN A 354 -11.92 -10.03 18.38
C ASN A 354 -12.07 -11.53 18.11
N ALA A 355 -11.27 -12.34 18.81
CA ALA A 355 -11.07 -13.75 18.61
C ALA A 355 -12.08 -14.63 19.39
N ARG A 356 -12.75 -14.13 20.44
CA ARG A 356 -13.68 -14.94 21.25
C ARG A 356 -15.03 -14.23 21.33
N GLY A 357 -16.13 -14.98 21.14
CA GLY A 357 -17.48 -14.55 21.50
C GLY A 357 -18.38 -14.03 20.36
N PRO A 358 -19.72 -14.19 20.49
CA PRO A 358 -20.71 -13.44 19.71
C PRO A 358 -20.55 -11.94 19.95
N ARG A 359 -21.19 -11.11 19.11
CA ARG A 359 -21.19 -9.64 19.20
C ARG A 359 -21.60 -9.23 20.62
N ALA A 360 -20.67 -8.79 21.48
CA ALA A 360 -21.05 -8.09 22.70
C ALA A 360 -21.92 -6.91 22.25
N PRO A 361 -23.16 -6.77 22.75
CA PRO A 361 -24.00 -5.65 22.38
C PRO A 361 -23.25 -4.37 22.75
N SER A 362 -22.99 -3.52 21.74
CA SER A 362 -22.40 -2.21 21.97
C SER A 362 -23.35 -1.46 22.91
N PRO A 363 -22.89 -1.00 24.09
CA PRO A 363 -23.75 -0.19 24.94
C PRO A 363 -24.18 1.03 24.13
N LYS A 364 -25.49 1.21 23.98
CA LYS A 364 -26.04 2.38 23.31
C LYS A 364 -26.04 3.52 24.32
N PRO A 365 -25.63 4.74 23.94
CA PRO A 365 -25.80 5.90 24.80
C PRO A 365 -27.30 6.13 25.02
N ASP A 366 -27.70 6.39 26.26
CA ASP A 366 -29.07 6.74 26.62
C ASP A 366 -29.48 8.00 25.84
N GLY A 367 -30.54 7.90 25.02
CA GLY A 367 -31.07 9.03 24.24
C GLY A 367 -30.61 9.14 22.78
N ALA A 368 -29.87 8.18 22.22
CA ALA A 368 -29.67 8.13 20.77
C ALA A 368 -30.89 7.54 20.04
N VAL A 369 -31.76 8.43 19.55
CA VAL A 369 -32.83 8.13 18.57
C VAL A 369 -32.20 7.77 17.23
#